data_AF-A0A812VYB4-F1
#
_entry.id   AF-A0A812VYB4-F1
#
_cell.length_a   1.000
_cell.length_b   1.000
_cell.length_c   1.000
_cell.angle_alpha   90.00
_cell.angle_beta   90.00
_cell.angle_gamma   90.00
#
_symmetry.space_group_name_H-M   'P 1'
#
loop_
_entity.id
_entity.type
_entity.pdbx_description
1 polymer ?
#
loop_
_entity_poly.entity_id
_entity_poly.type
_entity_poly.pdbx_seq_one_letter_code
_entity_poly.pdbx_strand_id
1 'polypeptide(L)'
;SDYKPKPLTAEKIEELQKRLEELKEKEEQAAALAGLRNELEAYIYGSRDKLERDDIIKVSTEEQRSEITKLCTDYEEWMYEAGASKAEFESKLKDLQ
;
A
#
# COMPACT_ATOMS: atom_id res chain seq x y z
N SER A 1 -53.18 4.24 -5.78
CA SER A 1 -52.26 3.08 -5.83
C SER A 1 -51.37 3.16 -4.60
N ASP A 2 -51.80 2.53 -3.51
CA ASP A 2 -51.11 2.58 -2.19
C ASP A 2 -50.01 1.50 -2.09
N TYR A 3 -49.11 1.46 -3.07
CA TYR A 3 -47.97 0.54 -2.99
C TYR A 3 -46.85 1.17 -2.17
N LYS A 4 -47.02 1.20 -0.84
CA LYS A 4 -45.92 1.54 0.07
C LYS A 4 -44.98 0.33 0.19
N PRO A 5 -43.66 0.49 0.05
CA PRO A 5 -42.74 -0.62 0.21
C PRO A 5 -42.87 -1.22 1.61
N LYS A 6 -42.89 -2.55 1.69
CA LYS A 6 -42.90 -3.25 2.98
C LYS A 6 -41.61 -2.92 3.74
N PRO A 7 -41.70 -2.61 5.05
CA PRO A 7 -40.50 -2.39 5.87
C PRO A 7 -39.66 -3.66 5.92
N LEU A 8 -38.34 -3.50 6.06
CA LEU A 8 -37.43 -4.61 6.29
C LEU A 8 -37.77 -5.31 7.61
N THR A 9 -37.65 -6.64 7.63
CA THR A 9 -37.78 -7.42 8.86
C THR A 9 -36.55 -7.19 9.74
N ALA A 10 -36.69 -7.42 11.05
CA ALA A 10 -35.56 -7.34 11.98
C ALA A 10 -34.41 -8.28 11.56
N GLU A 11 -34.73 -9.52 11.16
CA GLU A 11 -33.75 -10.47 10.62
C GLU A 11 -33.01 -9.93 9.39
N LYS A 12 -33.73 -9.26 8.47
CA LYS A 12 -33.10 -8.70 7.27
C LYS A 12 -32.23 -7.49 7.62
N ILE A 13 -32.61 -6.70 8.62
CA ILE A 13 -31.80 -5.60 9.13
C ILE A 13 -30.50 -6.16 9.72
N GLU A 14 -30.56 -7.20 10.56
CA GLU A 14 -29.40 -7.84 11.17
C GLU A 14 -28.44 -8.43 10.11
N GLU A 15 -28.98 -9.15 9.12
CA GLU A 15 -28.21 -9.70 8.00
C GLU A 15 -27.46 -8.59 7.23
N LEU A 16 -28.15 -7.49 6.94
CA LEU A 16 -27.56 -6.36 6.21
C LEU A 16 -26.51 -5.62 7.05
N GLN A 17 -26.72 -5.48 8.35
CA GLN A 17 -25.73 -4.90 9.27
C GLN A 17 -24.46 -5.74 9.30
N LYS A 18 -24.58 -7.07 9.43
CA LYS A 18 -23.41 -7.96 9.39
C LYS A 18 -22.65 -7.85 8.06
N ARG A 19 -23.37 -7.83 6.94
CA ARG A 19 -22.75 -7.66 5.62
C ARG A 19 -22.05 -6.30 5.48
N LEU A 20 -22.61 -5.25 6.08
CA LEU A 20 -21.99 -3.92 6.07
C LEU A 20 -20.66 -3.91 6.83
N GLU A 21 -20.60 -4.55 8.00
CA GLU A 21 -19.35 -4.67 8.77
C GLU A 21 -18.29 -5.49 8.01
N GLU A 22 -18.68 -6.61 7.38
CA GLU A 22 -17.75 -7.41 6.55
C GLU A 22 -17.20 -6.63 5.35
N LEU A 23 -18.00 -5.73 4.76
CA LEU A 23 -17.55 -4.87 3.66
C LEU A 23 -16.63 -3.78 4.17
N LYS A 24 -16.98 -3.15 5.29
CA LYS A 24 -16.16 -2.12 5.93
C LYS A 24 -14.77 -2.64 6.29
N GLU A 25 -14.67 -3.85 6.84
CA GLU A 25 -13.38 -4.46 7.15
C GLU A 25 -12.51 -4.64 5.89
N LYS A 26 -13.11 -5.07 4.77
CA LYS A 26 -12.40 -5.21 3.49
C LYS A 26 -11.96 -3.87 2.92
N GLU A 27 -12.79 -2.84 3.05
CA GLU A 27 -12.45 -1.47 2.64
C GLU A 27 -11.29 -0.92 3.46
N GLU A 28 -11.29 -1.13 4.78
CA GLU A 28 -10.20 -0.72 5.67
C GLU A 28 -8.88 -1.43 5.31
N GLN A 29 -8.93 -2.74 5.04
CA GLN A 29 -7.76 -3.50 4.59
C GLN A 29 -7.24 -3.02 3.23
N ALA A 30 -8.13 -2.73 2.28
CA ALA A 30 -7.75 -2.22 0.97
C ALA A 30 -7.14 -0.81 1.07
N ALA A 31 -7.71 0.06 1.90
CA ALA A 31 -7.19 1.40 2.16
C ALA A 31 -5.80 1.35 2.83
N ALA A 32 -5.60 0.46 3.80
CA ALA A 32 -4.30 0.27 4.45
C ALA A 32 -3.24 -0.22 3.45
N LEU A 33 -3.58 -1.16 2.57
CA LEU A 33 -2.67 -1.66 1.53
C LEU A 33 -2.31 -0.57 0.52
N ALA A 34 -3.28 0.24 0.10
CA ALA A 34 -3.05 1.38 -0.79
C ALA A 34 -2.13 2.43 -0.13
N GLY A 35 -2.30 2.68 1.18
CA GLY A 35 -1.42 3.57 1.94
C GLY A 35 0.04 3.09 1.93
N LEU A 36 0.27 1.80 2.21
CA LEU A 36 1.61 1.21 2.20
C LEU A 36 2.26 1.23 0.82
N ARG A 37 1.48 1.03 -0.25
CA ARG A 37 1.95 1.15 -1.64
C ARG A 37 2.46 2.56 -1.92
N ASN A 38 1.64 3.57 -1.60
CA ASN A 38 2.01 4.97 -1.80
C ASN A 38 3.25 5.35 -0.99
N GLU A 39 3.38 4.83 0.23
CA GLU A 39 4.56 5.06 1.07
C GLU A 39 5.81 4.44 0.44
N LEU A 40 5.74 3.19 -0.01
CA LEU A 40 6.87 2.50 -0.64
C LEU A 40 7.30 3.21 -1.93
N GLU A 41 6.34 3.62 -2.75
CA GLU A 41 6.58 4.41 -3.96
C GLU A 41 7.26 5.74 -3.64
N ALA A 42 6.77 6.49 -2.64
CA ALA A 42 7.38 7.73 -2.20
C ALA A 42 8.82 7.54 -1.70
N TYR A 43 9.10 6.46 -0.97
CA TYR A 43 10.44 6.11 -0.53
C TYR A 43 11.37 5.78 -1.70
N ILE A 44 10.91 5.01 -2.69
CA ILE A 44 11.69 4.67 -3.89
C ILE A 44 12.12 5.93 -4.63
N TYR A 45 11.18 6.83 -4.93
CA TYR A 45 11.50 8.08 -5.62
C TYR A 45 12.39 9.00 -4.77
N GLY A 46 12.09 9.12 -3.47
CA GLY A 46 12.89 9.94 -2.56
C GLY A 46 14.32 9.41 -2.38
N SER A 47 14.52 8.09 -2.41
CA SER A 47 15.85 7.48 -2.36
C SER A 47 16.63 7.73 -3.64
N ARG A 48 16.01 7.55 -4.82
CA ARG A 48 16.65 7.86 -6.11
C ARG A 48 17.09 9.33 -6.20
N ASP A 49 16.21 10.26 -5.84
CA ASP A 49 16.53 11.70 -5.79
C ASP A 49 17.72 11.99 -4.85
N LYS A 50 17.75 11.36 -3.66
CA LYS A 50 18.87 11.55 -2.72
C LYS A 50 20.20 11.07 -3.27
N LEU A 51 20.23 9.96 -3.99
CA LEU A 51 21.46 9.38 -4.55
C LEU A 51 22.12 10.29 -5.59
N GLU A 52 21.35 11.19 -6.22
CA GLU A 52 21.83 12.16 -7.20
C GLU A 52 22.33 13.46 -6.56
N ARG A 53 22.11 13.67 -5.26
CA ARG A 53 22.55 14.90 -4.58
C ARG A 53 24.05 14.94 -4.38
N ASP A 54 24.65 16.10 -4.63
CA ASP A 54 26.08 16.36 -4.47
C ASP A 54 26.63 16.00 -3.08
N ASP A 55 25.86 16.23 -2.02
CA ASP A 55 26.29 15.93 -0.66
C ASP A 55 26.36 14.43 -0.39
N ILE A 56 25.45 13.64 -0.99
CA ILE A 56 25.47 12.18 -0.93
C ILE A 56 26.57 11.61 -1.82
N ILE A 57 26.75 12.12 -3.03
CA ILE A 57 27.81 11.68 -3.96
C ILE A 57 29.20 11.84 -3.33
N LYS A 58 29.42 12.93 -2.58
CA LYS A 58 30.70 13.21 -1.90
C LYS A 58 31.04 12.23 -0.77
N VAL A 59 30.05 11.56 -0.20
CA VAL A 59 30.22 10.67 0.97
C VAL A 59 29.88 9.20 0.68
N SER A 60 29.67 8.84 -0.59
CA SER A 60 29.34 7.49 -1.02
C SER A 60 30.18 7.05 -2.22
N THR A 61 30.36 5.74 -2.37
CA THR A 61 30.95 5.16 -3.57
C THR A 61 29.89 4.94 -4.65
N GLU A 62 30.32 4.81 -5.91
CA GLU A 62 29.43 4.45 -7.01
C GLU A 62 28.78 3.07 -6.79
N GLU A 63 29.53 2.10 -6.27
CA GLU A 63 29.03 0.77 -5.91
C GLU A 63 27.86 0.86 -4.92
N GLN A 64 28.01 1.63 -3.83
CA GLN A 64 26.96 1.81 -2.81
C GLN A 64 25.70 2.44 -3.40
N ARG A 65 25.85 3.45 -4.26
CA ARG A 65 24.68 4.09 -4.91
C ARG A 65 24.01 3.16 -5.91
N SER A 66 24.80 2.36 -6.64
CA SER A 66 24.30 1.37 -7.59
C SER A 66 23.50 0.27 -6.88
N GLU A 67 23.98 -0.24 -5.74
CA GLU A 67 23.26 -1.22 -4.92
C GLU A 67 21.89 -0.71 -4.47
N ILE A 68 21.81 0.52 -3.96
CA ILE A 68 20.53 1.13 -3.52
C ILE A 68 19.62 1.41 -4.72
N THR A 69 20.18 1.86 -5.84
CA THR A 69 19.42 2.10 -7.09
C THR A 69 18.78 0.82 -7.58
N LYS A 70 19.54 -0.29 -7.57
CA LYS A 70 19.04 -1.61 -7.93
C LYS A 70 17.93 -2.06 -6.98
N LEU A 71 18.12 -1.92 -5.67
CA LEU A 71 17.09 -2.26 -4.68
C LEU A 71 15.78 -1.49 -4.92
N CYS A 72 15.88 -0.20 -5.23
CA CYS A 72 14.71 0.63 -5.57
C CYS A 72 13.98 0.11 -6.81
N THR A 73 14.71 -0.31 -7.85
CA THR A 73 14.14 -0.90 -9.07
C THR A 73 13.50 -2.25 -8.80
N ASP A 74 14.18 -3.15 -8.07
CA ASP A 74 13.65 -4.46 -7.72
C ASP A 74 12.33 -4.33 -6.94
N TYR A 75 12.23 -3.33 -6.06
CA TYR A 75 11.01 -3.09 -5.26
C TYR A 75 9.90 -2.43 -6.07
N GLU A 76 10.25 -1.53 -7.00
CA GLU A 76 9.30 -0.94 -7.94
C GLU A 76 8.67 -2.02 -8.83
N GLU A 77 9.46 -2.92 -9.39
CA GLU A 77 8.97 -4.05 -10.19
C GLU A 77 8.09 -4.98 -9.34
N TRP A 78 8.52 -5.32 -8.14
CA TRP A 78 7.77 -6.15 -7.20
C TRP A 78 6.40 -5.56 -6.83
N MET A 79 6.27 -4.23 -6.71
CA MET A 79 4.98 -3.59 -6.37
C MET A 79 3.88 -3.85 -7.42
N TYR A 80 4.26 -4.11 -8.67
CA TYR A 80 3.32 -4.43 -9.74
C TYR A 80 2.98 -5.92 -9.83
N GLU A 81 3.63 -6.78 -9.05
CA GLU A 81 3.28 -8.18 -8.93
C GLU A 81 1.93 -8.34 -8.20
N ALA A 82 1.07 -9.21 -8.73
CA ALA A 82 -0.26 -9.40 -8.17
C ALA A 82 -0.20 -10.14 -6.82
N GLY A 83 -1.00 -9.68 -5.86
CA GLY A 83 -1.28 -10.45 -4.64
C GLY A 83 -0.38 -10.17 -3.43
N ALA A 84 0.49 -9.15 -3.49
CA ALA A 84 1.31 -8.76 -2.34
C ALA A 84 0.44 -8.36 -1.12
N SER A 85 0.77 -8.95 0.03
CA SER A 85 0.11 -8.76 1.32
C SER A 85 0.64 -7.53 2.07
N LYS A 86 -0.13 -7.06 3.04
CA LYS A 86 0.25 -5.95 3.93
C LYS A 86 1.63 -6.17 4.57
N ALA A 87 1.89 -7.38 5.08
CA ALA A 87 3.13 -7.72 5.75
C ALA A 87 4.35 -7.65 4.82
N GLU A 88 4.17 -8.01 3.55
CA GLU A 88 5.25 -7.92 2.56
C GLU A 88 5.60 -6.46 2.24
N PHE A 89 4.59 -5.58 2.11
CA PHE A 89 4.83 -4.13 1.97
C PHE A 89 5.54 -3.54 3.19
N GLU A 90 5.11 -3.88 4.41
CA GLU A 90 5.76 -3.44 5.65
C GLU A 90 7.22 -3.89 5.72
N SER A 91 7.53 -5.11 5.28
CA SER A 91 8.92 -5.61 5.22
C SER A 91 9.76 -4.81 4.23
N LYS A 92 9.27 -4.58 3.01
CA LYS A 92 10.00 -3.83 1.98
C LYS A 92 10.23 -2.37 2.37
N LEU A 93 9.25 -1.74 3.03
CA LEU A 93 9.41 -0.40 3.58
C LEU A 93 10.54 -0.35 4.61
N LYS A 94 10.61 -1.34 5.50
CA LYS A 94 11.67 -1.43 6.51
C LYS A 94 13.05 -1.61 5.90
N ASP A 95 13.16 -2.33 4.78
CA ASP A 95 14.44 -2.54 4.10
C ASP A 95 14.99 -1.24 3.45
N LEU A 96 14.14 -0.24 3.20
CA LEU A 96 14.50 1.06 2.63
C LEU A 96 14.64 2.21 3.67
N GLN A 97 14.24 1.99 4.93
CA GLN A 97 14.26 2.97 6.02
C GLN A 97 15.56 2.91 6.83
#